data_AF-G5AG17-F1
#
_entry.id   AF-G5AG17-F1
#
_cell.length_a   1.000
_cell.length_b   1.000
_cell.length_c   1.000
_cell.angle_alpha   90.00
_cell.angle_beta   90.00
_cell.angle_gamma   90.00
#
_symmetry.space_group_name_H-M   'P 1'
#
loop_
_entity.id
_entity.type
_entity.pdbx_description
1 polymer ?
#
loop_
_entity_poly.entity_id
_entity_poly.type
_entity_poly.pdbx_seq_one_letter_code
_entity_poly.pdbx_strand_id
1 'polypeptide(L)'
;LRVYLGDQRAPEPPADQQKVYQDAQRKNTFEANKYLITLSLYDIKKDNPMLPPPASIVTVVPTKLRVYNDCCQVDSKLHMISTIAPP
;
A
#
# COMPACT_ATOMS: atom_id res chain seq x y z
N LEU A 1 5.98 6.59 -7.35
CA LEU A 1 6.27 5.65 -6.23
C LEU A 1 5.14 4.63 -6.11
N ARG A 2 5.42 3.39 -5.69
CA ARG A 2 4.42 2.36 -5.40
C ARG A 2 4.45 2.02 -3.91
N VAL A 3 3.30 2.07 -3.25
CA VAL A 3 3.12 1.62 -1.86
C VAL A 3 2.07 0.52 -1.81
N TYR A 4 2.17 -0.35 -0.82
CA TYR A 4 1.29 -1.51 -0.67
C TYR A 4 0.44 -1.31 0.58
N LEU A 5 -0.85 -1.56 0.45
CA LEU A 5 -1.82 -1.39 1.53
C LEU A 5 -2.25 -2.77 2.03
N GLY A 6 -2.15 -2.97 3.34
CA GLY A 6 -2.79 -4.09 4.05
C GLY A 6 -4.23 -3.74 4.43
N ASP A 7 -4.99 -4.74 4.89
CA ASP A 7 -6.36 -4.53 5.36
C ASP A 7 -6.35 -4.28 6.87
N GLN A 8 -6.73 -3.06 7.28
CA GLN A 8 -6.85 -2.70 8.70
C GLN A 8 -7.88 -3.56 9.45
N ARG A 9 -8.87 -4.12 8.74
CA ARG A 9 -9.97 -4.91 9.34
C ARG A 9 -9.66 -6.40 9.39
N ALA A 10 -8.53 -6.83 8.85
CA ALA A 10 -8.11 -8.22 8.95
C ALA A 10 -7.84 -8.61 10.43
N PRO A 11 -8.05 -9.88 10.80
CA PRO A 11 -7.85 -10.34 12.17
C PRO A 11 -6.37 -10.30 12.60
N GLU A 12 -5.44 -10.35 11.66
CA GLU A 12 -4.01 -10.28 11.92
C GLU A 12 -3.54 -8.83 12.16
N PRO A 13 -2.66 -8.58 13.12
CA PRO A 13 -2.03 -7.28 13.31
C PRO A 13 -1.29 -6.77 12.05
N PRO A 14 -1.21 -5.44 11.82
CA PRO A 14 -0.51 -4.88 10.66
C PRO A 14 0.94 -5.35 10.50
N ALA A 15 1.66 -5.56 11.59
CA ALA A 15 3.04 -6.07 11.57
C ALA A 15 3.13 -7.50 11.03
N ASP A 16 2.18 -8.36 11.37
CA ASP A 16 2.13 -9.75 10.88
C ASP A 16 1.73 -9.80 9.41
N GLN A 17 0.74 -8.98 9.00
CA GLN A 17 0.39 -8.82 7.60
C GLN A 17 1.59 -8.36 6.76
N GLN A 18 2.36 -7.39 7.28
CA GLN A 18 3.56 -6.88 6.62
C GLN A 18 4.62 -7.98 6.44
N LYS A 19 4.84 -8.80 7.46
CA LYS A 19 5.78 -9.92 7.40
C LYS A 19 5.37 -10.96 6.36
N VAL A 20 4.10 -11.38 6.37
CA VAL A 20 3.55 -12.33 5.39
C VAL A 20 3.74 -11.82 3.97
N TYR A 21 3.47 -10.53 3.75
CA TYR A 21 3.67 -9.92 2.44
C TYR A 21 5.14 -9.88 2.02
N GLN A 22 6.04 -9.47 2.90
CA GLN A 22 7.49 -9.43 2.61
C GLN A 22 8.02 -10.83 2.28
N ASP A 23 7.57 -11.85 3.00
CA ASP A 23 7.94 -13.24 2.72
C ASP A 23 7.36 -13.73 1.38
N ALA A 24 6.13 -13.33 1.03
CA ALA A 24 5.54 -13.61 -0.27
C ALA A 24 6.30 -12.93 -1.43
N GLN A 25 6.68 -11.65 -1.26
CA GLN A 25 7.49 -10.92 -2.25
C GLN A 25 8.85 -11.58 -2.50
N ARG A 26 9.52 -12.07 -1.45
CA ARG A 26 10.80 -12.78 -1.58
C ARG A 26 10.69 -14.06 -2.41
N LYS A 27 9.53 -14.73 -2.38
CA LYS A 27 9.26 -15.96 -3.14
C LYS A 27 8.87 -15.65 -4.58
N ASN A 28 7.90 -14.76 -4.78
CA ASN A 28 7.43 -14.35 -6.10
C ASN A 28 6.75 -12.98 -6.03
N THR A 29 7.45 -11.95 -6.48
CA THR A 29 6.97 -10.56 -6.46
C THR A 29 5.67 -10.36 -7.25
N PHE A 30 5.47 -11.08 -8.36
CA PHE A 30 4.27 -10.91 -9.19
C PHE A 30 3.03 -11.50 -8.53
N GLU A 31 3.14 -12.71 -8.00
CA GLU A 31 2.03 -13.35 -7.27
C GLU A 31 1.72 -12.62 -5.96
N ALA A 32 2.75 -12.15 -5.25
CA ALA A 32 2.56 -11.37 -4.02
C ALA A 32 1.70 -10.11 -4.22
N ASN A 33 1.82 -9.44 -5.38
CA ASN A 33 1.06 -8.23 -5.68
C ASN A 33 -0.44 -8.47 -5.89
N LYS A 34 -0.87 -9.72 -6.15
CA LYS A 34 -2.29 -10.05 -6.27
C LYS A 34 -3.01 -10.00 -4.92
N TYR A 35 -2.30 -10.18 -3.83
CA TYR A 35 -2.88 -10.19 -2.48
C TYR A 35 -3.11 -8.78 -1.90
N LEU A 36 -2.45 -7.75 -2.45
CA LEU A 36 -2.50 -6.40 -1.89
C LEU A 36 -3.08 -5.38 -2.86
N ILE A 37 -3.74 -4.38 -2.29
CA ILE A 37 -4.06 -3.16 -3.03
C ILE A 37 -2.79 -2.35 -3.17
N THR A 38 -2.41 -2.11 -4.42
CA THR A 38 -1.24 -1.32 -4.76
C THR A 38 -1.64 0.13 -4.96
N LEU A 39 -1.06 1.06 -4.21
CA LEU A 39 -1.25 2.49 -4.38
C LEU A 39 -0.08 3.11 -5.17
N SER A 40 -0.37 3.68 -6.34
CA SER A 40 0.59 4.42 -7.16
C SER A 40 0.48 5.91 -6.88
N LEU A 41 1.61 6.52 -6.50
CA LEU A 41 1.74 7.95 -6.26
C LEU A 41 2.53 8.63 -7.39
N TYR A 42 1.92 9.62 -8.03
CA TYR A 42 2.50 10.38 -9.14
C TYR A 42 3.53 11.41 -8.65
N ASP A 43 4.67 11.52 -9.35
CA ASP A 43 5.69 12.56 -9.15
C ASP A 43 6.25 12.69 -7.72
N ILE A 44 6.17 11.61 -6.93
CA ILE A 44 6.70 11.56 -5.57
C ILE A 44 8.00 10.76 -5.52
N LYS A 45 9.04 11.37 -4.94
CA LYS A 45 10.29 10.69 -4.55
C LYS A 45 10.07 9.84 -3.30
N LYS A 46 10.82 8.73 -3.19
CA LYS A 46 10.69 7.77 -2.08
C LYS A 46 11.03 8.37 -0.71
N ASP A 47 11.88 9.39 -0.67
CA ASP A 47 12.35 10.11 0.51
C ASP A 47 11.49 11.35 0.83
N ASN A 48 10.33 11.53 0.17
CA ASN A 48 9.46 12.66 0.46
C ASN A 48 8.96 12.58 1.93
N PRO A 49 9.20 13.64 2.75
CA PRO A 49 8.89 13.61 4.18
C PRO A 49 7.39 13.58 4.49
N MET A 50 6.53 13.87 3.51
CA MET A 50 5.07 13.80 3.68
C MET A 50 4.52 12.39 3.44
N LEU A 51 5.37 11.42 3.07
CA LEU A 51 4.94 10.03 2.98
C LEU A 51 4.68 9.46 4.39
N PRO A 52 3.53 8.80 4.61
CA PRO A 52 3.29 8.09 5.85
C PRO A 52 4.37 7.04 6.10
N PRO A 53 4.89 6.90 7.33
CA PRO A 53 5.83 5.86 7.65
C PRO A 53 5.21 4.46 7.43
N PRO A 54 6.00 3.43 7.12
CA PRO A 54 5.50 2.07 6.97
C PRO A 54 4.68 1.63 8.20
N ALA A 55 3.62 0.84 7.96
CA ALA A 55 2.64 0.40 8.96
C ALA A 55 1.70 1.49 9.53
N SER A 56 1.78 2.73 9.04
CA SER A 56 0.75 3.74 9.35
C SER A 56 -0.62 3.33 8.83
N ILE A 57 -1.66 3.66 9.61
CA ILE A 57 -3.05 3.54 9.15
C ILE A 57 -3.40 4.81 8.39
N VAL A 58 -3.87 4.67 7.16
CA VAL A 58 -4.13 5.81 6.26
C VAL A 58 -5.54 5.74 5.68
N THR A 59 -6.15 6.90 5.46
CA THR A 59 -7.23 7.05 4.48
C THR A 59 -6.65 7.50 3.16
N VAL A 60 -7.14 6.92 2.07
CA VAL A 60 -6.75 7.28 0.71
C VAL A 60 -7.99 7.62 -0.09
N VAL A 61 -8.02 8.80 -0.70
CA VAL A 61 -9.04 9.11 -1.70
C VAL A 61 -8.48 8.71 -3.08
N PRO A 62 -9.03 7.67 -3.73
CA PRO A 62 -8.51 7.21 -5.02
C PRO A 62 -8.85 8.21 -6.13
N THR A 63 -7.91 8.48 -7.03
CA THR A 63 -8.22 9.20 -8.29
C THR A 63 -8.64 8.23 -9.39
N LYS A 64 -8.13 6.99 -9.35
CA LYS A 64 -8.48 5.92 -10.28
C LYS A 64 -8.32 4.57 -9.62
N LEU A 65 -9.28 3.68 -9.85
CA LEU A 65 -9.19 2.25 -9.52
C LEU A 65 -9.05 1.46 -10.81
N ARG A 66 -8.13 0.50 -10.86
CA ARG A 66 -7.99 -0.42 -11.99
C ARG A 66 -7.58 -1.81 -11.53
N VAL A 67 -8.02 -2.82 -12.26
CA VAL A 67 -7.47 -4.17 -12.16
C VAL A 67 -6.47 -4.33 -13.30
N TYR A 68 -5.23 -4.71 -12.99
CA TYR A 68 -4.19 -4.97 -13.97
C TYR A 68 -3.48 -6.26 -13.62
N ASN A 69 -3.56 -7.26 -14.50
CA ASN A 69 -2.93 -8.57 -14.32
C ASN A 69 -3.27 -9.18 -12.94
N ASP A 70 -4.58 -9.27 -12.65
CA ASP A 70 -5.17 -9.72 -11.37
C ASP A 70 -4.77 -8.93 -10.12
N CYS A 71 -4.07 -7.80 -10.28
CA CYS A 71 -3.71 -6.92 -9.17
C CYS A 71 -4.69 -5.75 -9.09
N CYS A 72 -5.21 -5.48 -7.89
CA CYS A 72 -5.96 -4.27 -7.61
C CYS A 72 -4.99 -3.10 -7.45
N GLN A 73 -5.09 -2.10 -8.34
CA GLN A 73 -4.28 -0.90 -8.30
C GLN A 73 -5.15 0.33 -8.12
N VAL A 74 -4.77 1.14 -7.14
CA VAL A 74 -5.31 2.47 -6.89
C VAL A 74 -4.26 3.48 -7.29
N ASP A 75 -4.64 4.48 -8.04
CA ASP A 75 -3.81 5.65 -8.28
C ASP A 75 -4.32 6.79 -7.38
N SER A 76 -3.41 7.57 -6.78
CA SER A 76 -3.75 8.78 -6.04
C SER A 76 -2.60 9.78 -6.00
N LYS A 77 -2.86 10.99 -5.49
CA LYS A 77 -1.86 12.02 -5.21
C LYS A 77 -1.53 12.03 -3.72
N LEU A 78 -0.32 12.46 -3.36
CA LEU A 78 0.11 12.43 -1.96
C LEU A 78 -0.79 13.24 -1.02
N HIS A 79 -1.27 14.41 -1.45
CA HIS A 79 -2.18 15.25 -0.65
C HIS A 79 -3.59 14.64 -0.45
N MET A 80 -3.90 13.54 -1.14
CA MET A 80 -5.16 12.79 -0.99
C MET A 80 -5.00 11.62 -0.01
N ILE A 81 -3.84 11.51 0.65
CA ILE A 81 -3.56 10.55 1.71
C ILE A 81 -3.58 11.30 3.03
N SER A 82 -4.24 10.73 4.04
CA SER A 82 -4.20 11.24 5.40
C SER A 82 -3.89 10.11 6.37
N THR A 83 -2.94 10.34 7.27
CA THR A 83 -2.60 9.39 8.32
C THR A 83 -3.62 9.49 9.46
N ILE A 84 -4.27 8.38 9.75
CA ILE A 84 -5.21 8.24 10.87
C ILE A 84 -4.47 7.90 12.15
N ALA A 85 -3.50 6.99 12.06
CA ALA A 85 -2.67 6.56 13.19
C ALA A 85 -1.23 6.28 12.74
N PRO A 86 -0.22 6.65 13.54
CA PRO A 86 1.17 6.26 13.33
C PRO A 86 1.35 4.74 13.54
N PRO A 87 2.53 4.19 13.18
CA PRO A 87 2.86 2.76 13.34
C PRO A 87 2.80 2.27 14.79
#